data_AF-A0A2L0TVP0-F1
#
_entry.id   AF-A0A2L0TVP0-F1
#
_cell.length_a   1.000
_cell.length_b   1.000
_cell.length_c   1.000
_cell.angle_alpha   90.00
_cell.angle_beta   90.00
_cell.angle_gamma   90.00
#
_symmetry.space_group_name_H-M   'P 1'
#
loop_
_entity.id
_entity.type
_entity.pdbx_description
1 polymer ?
#
loop_
_entity_poly.entity_id
_entity_poly.type
_entity_poly.pdbx_seq_one_letter_code
_entity_poly.pdbx_strand_id
1 'polypeptide(L)'
;MGLLQNMQGGQGAPQAGQQAGDDPMQKALMEMLGATLMGDGGEAVASRIGAGEDKIQGVAEAVGSGIYTILKQARDAGRSVPAKNIVKALYEGCREMLTAGKIDDADSKIDALARALQHLVQMDQQADVIDDQILAEAGQLLQQIVAKMEEAEAGGQAPATQQPAPQPQEAA
;
A
#
# COMPACT_ATOMS: atom_id res chain seq x y z
N MET A 1 47.70 -18.21 -40.31
CA MET A 1 47.13 -19.43 -39.69
C MET A 1 46.74 -19.09 -38.25
N GLY A 2 45.53 -19.47 -37.83
CA GLY A 2 45.09 -19.44 -36.42
C GLY A 2 44.33 -18.18 -36.01
N LEU A 3 43.02 -18.04 -36.29
CA LEU A 3 41.86 -18.55 -35.52
C LEU A 3 41.36 -17.55 -34.43
N LEU A 4 40.14 -17.04 -34.65
CA LEU A 4 39.11 -16.75 -33.64
C LEU A 4 39.40 -15.73 -32.52
N GLN A 5 38.80 -14.54 -32.63
CA GLN A 5 38.36 -13.83 -31.42
C GLN A 5 37.10 -12.98 -31.69
N ASN A 6 35.95 -13.57 -31.30
CA ASN A 6 34.69 -12.95 -30.86
C ASN A 6 34.08 -11.86 -31.75
N MET A 7 33.05 -12.11 -32.57
CA MET A 7 31.67 -12.51 -32.23
C MET A 7 31.02 -11.67 -31.10
N GLN A 8 29.86 -11.08 -31.45
CA GLN A 8 28.85 -10.36 -30.64
C GLN A 8 29.14 -8.86 -30.39
N GLY A 9 28.39 -7.89 -30.92
CA GLY A 9 27.13 -7.97 -31.64
C GLY A 9 25.95 -8.33 -30.73
N GLY A 10 25.51 -7.41 -29.88
CA GLY A 10 24.20 -7.48 -29.23
C GLY A 10 24.17 -7.11 -27.74
N GLN A 11 23.26 -6.18 -27.43
CA GLN A 11 22.55 -6.04 -26.14
C GLN A 11 23.36 -5.41 -24.99
N GLY A 12 22.87 -4.42 -24.24
CA GLY A 12 21.53 -3.89 -24.12
C GLY A 12 21.56 -2.48 -23.52
N ALA A 13 20.37 -1.90 -23.49
CA ALA A 13 20.01 -0.61 -22.90
C ALA A 13 20.64 -0.36 -21.52
N PRO A 14 20.75 0.90 -21.05
CA PRO A 14 20.91 1.15 -19.63
C PRO A 14 19.78 0.41 -18.91
N GLN A 15 20.14 -0.63 -18.16
CA GLN A 15 19.26 -1.27 -17.21
C GLN A 15 18.83 -0.17 -16.24
N ALA A 16 17.64 0.39 -16.47
CA ALA A 16 16.77 0.87 -15.43
C ALA A 16 16.40 -0.36 -14.57
N GLY A 17 17.38 -0.87 -13.84
CA GLY A 17 17.13 -1.66 -12.65
C GLY A 17 16.45 -0.69 -11.71
N GLN A 18 15.12 -0.70 -11.72
CA GLN A 18 14.32 -0.42 -10.56
C GLN A 18 14.85 -1.32 -9.45
N GLN A 19 15.88 -0.85 -8.76
CA GLN A 19 16.16 -1.22 -7.40
C GLN A 19 14.99 -0.63 -6.62
N ALA A 20 13.84 -1.32 -6.70
CA ALA A 20 12.81 -1.28 -5.67
C ALA A 20 13.56 -1.69 -4.42
N GLY A 21 14.08 -0.69 -3.72
CA GLY A 21 14.94 -0.86 -2.57
C GLY A 21 14.14 -1.58 -1.51
N ASP A 22 14.36 -2.88 -1.41
CA ASP A 22 14.14 -3.67 -0.21
C ASP A 22 15.16 -3.13 0.81
N ASP A 23 14.91 -1.92 1.30
CA ASP A 23 15.71 -1.31 2.34
C ASP A 23 15.67 -2.30 3.52
N PRO A 24 16.80 -2.72 4.12
CA PRO A 24 16.78 -3.68 5.24
C PRO A 24 15.91 -3.18 6.40
N MET A 25 15.78 -1.85 6.52
CA MET A 25 14.84 -1.20 7.44
C MET A 25 13.37 -1.42 7.04
N GLN A 26 13.03 -1.36 5.76
CA GLN A 26 11.69 -1.63 5.26
C GLN A 26 11.30 -3.09 5.47
N LYS A 27 12.21 -4.02 5.17
CA LYS A 27 11.98 -5.44 5.42
C LYS A 27 11.74 -5.70 6.91
N ALA A 28 12.60 -5.17 7.78
CA ALA A 28 12.42 -5.30 9.22
C ALA A 28 11.11 -4.65 9.73
N LEU A 29 10.73 -3.50 9.16
CA LEU A 29 9.46 -2.85 9.45
C LEU A 29 8.28 -3.74 9.05
N MET A 30 8.35 -4.36 7.87
CA MET A 30 7.33 -5.27 7.35
C MET A 30 7.25 -6.58 8.14
N GLU A 31 8.38 -7.16 8.53
CA GLU A 31 8.41 -8.36 9.38
C GLU A 31 7.83 -8.06 10.78
N MET A 32 8.19 -6.92 11.38
CA MET A 32 7.60 -6.48 12.65
C MET A 32 6.12 -6.16 12.51
N LEU A 33 5.71 -5.59 11.37
CA LEU A 33 4.31 -5.30 11.08
C LEU A 33 3.52 -6.59 10.97
N GLY A 34 4.00 -7.56 10.18
CA GLY A 34 3.38 -8.88 10.10
C GLY A 34 3.26 -9.54 11.47
N ALA A 35 4.32 -9.50 12.30
CA ALA A 35 4.25 -10.04 13.66
C ALA A 35 3.23 -9.31 14.56
N THR A 36 3.14 -7.98 14.45
CA THR A 36 2.20 -7.16 15.25
C THR A 36 0.76 -7.35 14.79
N LEU A 37 0.55 -7.46 13.48
CA LEU A 37 -0.77 -7.65 12.85
C LEU A 37 -1.23 -9.11 12.82
N MET A 38 -0.35 -10.10 12.93
CA MET A 38 -0.73 -11.52 13.01
C MET A 38 -0.65 -12.10 14.42
N GLY A 39 -0.04 -11.40 15.39
CA GLY A 39 -0.07 -11.75 16.81
C GLY A 39 -1.34 -11.24 17.50
N ASP A 40 -1.21 -10.77 18.75
CA ASP A 40 -2.32 -10.27 19.57
C ASP A 40 -3.16 -9.16 18.89
N GLY A 41 -2.54 -8.31 18.07
CA GLY A 41 -3.24 -7.26 17.31
C GLY A 41 -4.14 -7.83 16.21
N GLY A 42 -3.73 -8.93 15.58
CA GLY A 42 -4.48 -9.62 14.54
C GLY A 42 -5.68 -10.36 15.04
N GLU A 43 -5.55 -11.06 16.17
CA GLU A 43 -6.66 -11.79 16.80
C GLU A 43 -7.74 -10.84 17.32
N ALA A 44 -7.36 -9.69 17.89
CA ALA A 44 -8.30 -8.66 18.31
C ALA A 44 -9.11 -8.10 17.13
N VAL A 45 -8.46 -7.97 15.97
CA VAL A 45 -9.08 -7.40 14.78
C VAL A 45 -9.90 -8.44 14.04
N ALA A 46 -9.43 -9.68 13.94
CA ALA A 46 -10.21 -10.81 13.46
C ALA A 46 -11.48 -11.01 14.32
N SER A 47 -11.40 -10.81 15.63
CA SER A 47 -12.54 -10.88 16.55
C SER A 47 -13.56 -9.77 16.31
N ARG A 48 -13.13 -8.52 16.09
CA ARG A 48 -14.01 -7.38 15.75
C ARG A 48 -14.63 -7.50 14.36
N ILE A 49 -13.84 -7.96 13.37
CA ILE A 49 -14.30 -8.27 12.01
C ILE A 49 -15.35 -9.40 12.02
N GLY A 50 -15.20 -10.39 12.91
CA GLY A 50 -16.16 -11.47 13.12
C GLY A 50 -17.47 -11.04 13.80
N ALA A 51 -17.45 -9.92 14.54
CA ALA A 51 -18.60 -9.41 15.29
C ALA A 51 -19.57 -8.52 14.47
N GLY A 52 -19.24 -8.20 13.22
CA GLY A 52 -20.11 -7.43 12.32
C GLY A 52 -19.92 -5.91 12.37
N GLU A 53 -18.87 -5.42 13.04
CA GLU A 53 -18.44 -4.02 12.97
C GLU A 53 -17.87 -3.67 11.59
N ASP A 54 -17.81 -2.36 11.28
CA ASP A 54 -17.26 -1.84 10.02
C ASP A 54 -15.85 -2.40 9.79
N LYS A 55 -15.76 -3.43 8.93
CA LYS A 55 -14.54 -4.22 8.76
C LYS A 55 -13.37 -3.36 8.29
N ILE A 56 -13.66 -2.32 7.52
CA ILE A 56 -12.71 -1.35 7.02
C ILE A 56 -12.11 -0.54 8.17
N GLN A 57 -12.95 -0.04 9.08
CA GLN A 57 -12.51 0.62 10.30
C GLN A 57 -11.69 -0.34 11.19
N GLY A 58 -12.17 -1.56 11.42
CA GLY A 58 -11.44 -2.53 12.23
C GLY A 58 -10.04 -2.85 11.68
N VAL A 59 -9.93 -3.01 10.36
CA VAL A 59 -8.62 -3.17 9.67
C VAL A 59 -7.77 -1.91 9.80
N ALA A 60 -8.34 -0.74 9.57
CA ALA A 60 -7.62 0.52 9.64
C ALA A 60 -7.03 0.79 11.03
N GLU A 61 -7.81 0.55 12.09
CA GLU A 61 -7.38 0.69 13.48
C GLU A 61 -6.24 -0.28 13.82
N ALA A 62 -6.33 -1.53 13.33
CA ALA A 62 -5.30 -2.55 13.48
C ALA A 62 -3.96 -2.09 12.90
N VAL A 63 -4.01 -1.72 11.63
CA VAL A 63 -2.83 -1.39 10.82
C VAL A 63 -2.21 -0.09 11.34
N GLY A 64 -3.02 0.93 11.61
CA GLY A 64 -2.56 2.19 12.21
C GLY A 64 -1.89 1.96 13.56
N SER A 65 -2.51 1.18 14.46
CA SER A 65 -1.96 0.91 15.80
C SER A 65 -0.68 0.06 15.75
N GLY A 66 -0.63 -0.92 14.84
CA GLY A 66 0.56 -1.75 14.65
C GLY A 66 1.75 -0.94 14.15
N ILE A 67 1.54 -0.11 13.13
CA ILE A 67 2.58 0.77 12.59
C ILE A 67 3.03 1.78 13.65
N TYR A 68 2.10 2.42 14.36
CA TYR A 68 2.43 3.31 15.47
C TYR A 68 3.36 2.64 16.49
N THR A 69 3.04 1.40 16.89
CA THR A 69 3.83 0.64 17.86
C THR A 69 5.26 0.41 17.38
N ILE A 70 5.46 0.16 16.08
CA ILE A 70 6.79 -0.03 15.50
C ILE A 70 7.53 1.29 15.37
N LEU A 71 6.85 2.36 14.98
CA LEU A 71 7.44 3.70 14.91
C LEU A 71 7.89 4.19 16.28
N LYS A 72 7.10 3.92 17.32
CA LYS A 72 7.48 4.18 18.71
C LYS A 72 8.73 3.42 19.10
N GLN A 73 8.80 2.12 18.84
CA GLN A 73 10.00 1.33 19.12
C GLN A 73 11.23 1.82 18.35
N ALA A 74 11.06 2.24 17.10
CA ALA A 74 12.14 2.82 16.31
C ALA A 74 12.64 4.12 16.93
N ARG A 75 11.73 5.03 17.31
CA ARG A 75 12.05 6.28 17.99
C ARG A 75 12.78 6.05 19.32
N ASP A 76 12.27 5.15 20.15
CA ASP A 76 12.87 4.80 21.44
C ASP A 76 14.29 4.21 21.27
N ALA A 77 14.55 3.56 20.12
CA ALA A 77 15.88 3.10 19.72
C ALA A 77 16.75 4.17 19.02
N GLY A 78 16.31 5.43 18.98
CA GLY A 78 17.01 6.54 18.31
C GLY A 78 17.02 6.46 16.79
N ARG A 79 16.09 5.71 16.19
CA ARG A 79 15.97 5.52 14.74
C ARG A 79 14.79 6.30 14.20
N SER A 80 15.00 7.01 13.10
CA SER A 80 13.91 7.60 12.31
C SER A 80 13.49 6.64 11.20
N VAL A 81 12.18 6.60 10.92
CA VAL A 81 11.61 5.83 9.82
C VAL A 81 11.11 6.81 8.76
N PRO A 82 11.59 6.72 7.50
CA PRO A 82 11.20 7.65 6.46
C PRO A 82 9.73 7.46 6.06
N ALA A 83 9.07 8.54 5.67
CA ALA A 83 7.63 8.54 5.36
C ALA A 83 7.23 7.51 4.29
N LYS A 84 8.08 7.33 3.27
CA LYS A 84 7.89 6.30 2.22
C LYS A 84 7.68 4.89 2.81
N ASN A 85 8.38 4.56 3.89
CA ASN A 85 8.32 3.24 4.52
C ASN A 85 7.05 3.11 5.37
N ILE A 86 6.63 4.20 6.02
CA ILE A 86 5.36 4.26 6.77
C ILE A 86 4.18 4.02 5.84
N VAL A 87 4.14 4.74 4.71
CA VAL A 87 3.05 4.64 3.73
C VAL A 87 3.01 3.26 3.07
N LYS A 88 4.17 2.68 2.74
CA LYS A 88 4.24 1.32 2.20
C LYS A 88 3.76 0.28 3.23
N ALA A 89 4.16 0.42 4.49
CA ALA A 89 3.69 -0.43 5.58
C ALA A 89 2.15 -0.33 5.76
N LEU A 90 1.59 0.88 5.73
CA LEU A 90 0.14 1.10 5.78
C LEU A 90 -0.57 0.39 4.62
N TYR A 91 -0.04 0.54 3.40
CA TYR A 91 -0.61 -0.08 2.21
C TYR A 91 -0.57 -1.60 2.26
N GLU A 92 0.58 -2.19 2.56
CA GLU A 92 0.72 -3.64 2.58
C GLU A 92 -0.04 -4.27 3.75
N GLY A 93 -0.03 -3.62 4.93
CA GLY A 93 -0.81 -4.05 6.09
C GLY A 93 -2.32 -4.03 5.84
N CYS A 94 -2.86 -2.94 5.29
CA CYS A 94 -4.28 -2.87 4.90
C CYS A 94 -4.61 -3.91 3.83
N ARG A 95 -3.78 -4.07 2.80
CA ARG A 95 -3.99 -5.06 1.73
C ARG A 95 -4.07 -6.48 2.28
N GLU A 96 -3.13 -6.87 3.14
CA GLU A 96 -3.07 -8.20 3.73
C GLU A 96 -4.27 -8.49 4.62
N MET A 97 -4.64 -7.54 5.49
CA MET A 97 -5.77 -7.68 6.40
C MET A 97 -7.13 -7.70 5.68
N LEU A 98 -7.30 -6.88 4.65
CA LEU A 98 -8.50 -6.91 3.80
C LEU A 98 -8.61 -8.23 3.03
N THR A 99 -7.49 -8.74 2.49
CA THR A 99 -7.45 -10.05 1.82
C THR A 99 -7.82 -11.17 2.79
N ALA A 100 -7.29 -11.15 4.02
CA ALA A 100 -7.64 -12.12 5.07
C ALA A 100 -9.12 -12.03 5.48
N GLY A 101 -9.68 -10.82 5.52
CA GLY A 101 -11.09 -10.55 5.76
C GLY A 101 -12.03 -10.84 4.58
N LYS A 102 -11.50 -11.31 3.45
CA LYS A 102 -12.20 -11.52 2.17
C LYS A 102 -12.85 -10.26 1.61
N ILE A 103 -12.23 -9.11 1.82
CA ILE A 103 -12.62 -7.82 1.26
C ILE A 103 -11.61 -7.50 0.15
N ASP A 104 -12.05 -7.60 -1.11
CA ASP A 104 -11.15 -7.40 -2.25
C ASP A 104 -11.49 -6.17 -3.11
N ASP A 105 -12.52 -5.44 -2.72
CA ASP A 105 -12.94 -4.20 -3.36
C ASP A 105 -11.91 -3.08 -3.19
N ALA A 106 -11.70 -2.27 -4.23
CA ALA A 106 -10.63 -1.29 -4.27
C ALA A 106 -11.00 0.04 -3.59
N ASP A 107 -12.27 0.47 -3.62
CA ASP A 107 -12.79 1.53 -2.75
C ASP A 107 -12.55 1.19 -1.27
N SER A 108 -12.82 -0.05 -0.88
CA SER A 108 -12.56 -0.57 0.47
C SER A 108 -11.07 -0.53 0.86
N LYS A 109 -10.16 -0.74 -0.10
CA LYS A 109 -8.71 -0.64 0.10
C LYS A 109 -8.27 0.81 0.30
N ILE A 110 -8.81 1.74 -0.50
CA ILE A 110 -8.57 3.18 -0.37
C ILE A 110 -9.08 3.70 0.98
N ASP A 111 -10.30 3.33 1.35
CA ASP A 111 -10.91 3.73 2.62
C ASP A 111 -10.12 3.21 3.82
N ALA A 112 -9.74 1.92 3.83
CA ALA A 112 -8.95 1.35 4.92
C ALA A 112 -7.59 2.06 5.06
N LEU A 113 -6.95 2.36 3.93
CA LEU A 113 -5.67 3.05 3.87
C LEU A 113 -5.77 4.48 4.44
N ALA A 114 -6.76 5.25 3.99
CA ALA A 114 -6.99 6.61 4.46
C ALA A 114 -7.29 6.65 5.97
N ARG A 115 -8.16 5.75 6.44
CA ARG A 115 -8.50 5.62 7.86
C ARG A 115 -7.32 5.16 8.71
N ALA A 116 -6.47 4.25 8.20
CA ALA A 116 -5.30 3.77 8.94
C ALA A 116 -4.28 4.89 9.17
N LEU A 117 -4.04 5.74 8.16
CA LEU A 117 -3.20 6.92 8.33
C LEU A 117 -3.83 7.92 9.30
N GLN A 118 -5.13 8.18 9.17
CA GLN A 118 -5.82 9.09 10.08
C GLN A 118 -5.72 8.62 11.54
N HIS A 119 -5.88 7.32 11.79
CA HIS A 119 -5.69 6.72 13.10
C HIS A 119 -4.26 6.87 13.60
N LEU A 120 -3.26 6.62 12.73
CA LEU A 120 -1.85 6.82 13.05
C LEU A 120 -1.56 8.27 13.49
N VAL A 121 -2.09 9.26 12.76
CA VAL A 121 -1.97 10.69 13.09
C VAL A 121 -2.63 11.00 14.43
N GLN A 122 -3.82 10.45 14.69
CA GLN A 122 -4.51 10.66 15.97
C GLN A 122 -3.74 10.10 17.17
N MET A 123 -3.13 8.91 17.02
CA MET A 123 -2.28 8.33 18.05
C MET A 123 -1.03 9.17 18.28
N ASP A 124 -0.44 9.69 17.20
CA ASP A 124 0.75 10.53 17.27
C ASP A 124 0.48 11.88 17.95
N GLN A 125 -0.64 12.55 17.66
CA GLN A 125 -1.02 13.79 18.34
C GLN A 125 -1.09 13.67 19.88
N GLN A 126 -1.30 12.46 20.40
CA GLN A 126 -1.37 12.21 21.85
C GLN A 126 0.00 11.95 22.48
N ALA A 127 0.98 11.51 21.69
CA ALA A 127 2.23 10.94 22.21
C ALA A 127 3.51 11.54 21.60
N ASP A 128 3.38 12.36 20.55
CA ASP A 128 4.44 13.09 19.85
C ASP A 128 5.62 12.17 19.53
N VAL A 129 5.36 11.09 18.80
CA VAL A 129 6.30 9.99 18.53
C VAL A 129 6.97 10.14 17.18
N ILE A 130 6.20 10.58 16.19
CA ILE A 130 6.59 10.73 14.80
C ILE A 130 6.91 12.20 14.57
N ASP A 131 7.96 12.47 13.80
CA ASP A 131 8.27 13.83 13.40
C ASP A 131 7.15 14.39 12.49
N ASP A 132 6.64 15.59 12.80
CA ASP A 132 5.58 16.25 12.04
C ASP A 132 5.88 16.34 10.54
N GLN A 133 7.15 16.54 10.16
CA GLN A 133 7.56 16.62 8.75
C GLN A 133 7.43 15.25 8.08
N ILE A 134 7.78 14.17 8.79
CA ILE A 134 7.62 12.79 8.29
C ILE A 134 6.14 12.46 8.15
N LEU A 135 5.32 12.88 9.11
CA LEU A 135 3.87 12.64 9.09
C LEU A 135 3.20 13.40 7.94
N ALA A 136 3.58 14.66 7.72
CA ALA A 136 3.12 15.46 6.60
C ALA A 136 3.52 14.84 5.25
N GLU A 137 4.78 14.41 5.11
CA GLU A 137 5.27 13.73 3.90
C GLU A 137 4.51 12.41 3.66
N ALA A 138 4.24 11.64 4.73
CA ALA A 138 3.47 10.41 4.64
C ALA A 138 2.04 10.67 4.14
N GLY A 139 1.41 11.74 4.64
CA GLY A 139 0.10 12.18 4.16
C GLY A 139 0.09 12.56 2.67
N GLN A 140 1.09 13.31 2.22
CA GLN A 140 1.21 13.68 0.80
C GLN A 140 1.47 12.48 -0.11
N LEU A 141 2.31 11.54 0.33
CA LEU A 141 2.55 10.30 -0.40
C LEU A 141 1.29 9.45 -0.48
N LEU A 142 0.51 9.38 0.60
CA LEU A 142 -0.75 8.65 0.62
C LEU A 142 -1.75 9.21 -0.38
N GLN A 143 -1.95 10.54 -0.38
CA GLN A 143 -2.86 11.21 -1.31
C GLN A 143 -2.49 10.92 -2.76
N GLN A 144 -1.20 10.87 -3.09
CA GLN A 144 -0.75 10.49 -4.44
C GLN A 144 -1.05 9.03 -4.79
N ILE A 145 -0.98 8.12 -3.82
CA ILE A 145 -1.32 6.71 -4.04
C ILE A 145 -2.82 6.55 -4.22
N VAL A 146 -3.63 7.20 -3.39
CA VAL A 146 -5.09 7.19 -3.48
C VAL A 146 -5.54 7.74 -4.83
N ALA A 147 -5.06 8.92 -5.24
CA ALA A 147 -5.38 9.51 -6.54
C ALA A 147 -5.05 8.56 -7.71
N LYS A 148 -3.88 7.89 -7.66
CA LYS A 148 -3.50 6.91 -8.70
C LYS A 148 -4.35 5.65 -8.68
N MET A 149 -4.83 5.21 -7.53
CA MET A 149 -5.74 4.07 -7.43
C MET A 149 -7.12 4.44 -7.99
N GLU A 150 -7.65 5.61 -7.64
CA GLU A 150 -8.89 6.15 -8.21
C GLU A 150 -8.79 6.31 -9.74
N GLU A 151 -7.66 6.81 -10.25
CA GLU A 151 -7.40 6.91 -11.70
C GLU A 151 -7.33 5.53 -12.38
N ALA A 152 -6.74 4.52 -11.73
CA ALA A 152 -6.65 3.16 -12.25
C ALA A 152 -8.02 2.47 -12.29
N GLU A 153 -8.90 2.74 -11.33
CA GLU A 153 -10.28 2.26 -11.32
C GLU A 153 -11.16 2.99 -12.34
N ALA A 154 -11.03 4.32 -12.42
CA ALA A 154 -11.72 5.13 -13.42
C ALA A 154 -11.28 4.80 -14.86
N GLY A 155 -10.03 4.38 -15.06
CA GLY A 155 -9.49 3.91 -16.33
C GLY A 155 -9.90 2.48 -16.72
N GLY A 156 -10.48 1.71 -15.80
CA GLY A 156 -11.03 0.36 -16.05
C GLY A 156 -12.42 0.37 -16.70
N GLN A 157 -13.12 1.50 -16.63
CA GLN A 157 -14.28 1.76 -17.48
C GLN A 157 -13.79 2.50 -18.73
N ALA A 158 -13.27 1.74 -19.70
CA ALA A 158 -13.38 2.21 -21.07
C ALA A 158 -14.86 2.59 -21.26
N PRO A 159 -15.21 3.84 -21.65
CA PRO A 159 -16.57 4.12 -22.05
C PRO A 159 -16.89 3.08 -23.10
N ALA A 160 -17.90 2.24 -22.81
CA ALA A 160 -18.41 1.26 -23.75
C ALA A 160 -18.53 2.02 -25.06
N THR A 161 -17.65 1.69 -26.01
CA THR A 161 -17.71 2.24 -27.34
C THR A 161 -19.09 1.82 -27.81
N GLN A 162 -20.00 2.79 -27.80
CA GLN A 162 -21.35 2.64 -28.33
C GLN A 162 -21.11 2.23 -29.77
N GLN A 163 -21.14 0.92 -30.03
CA GLN A 163 -21.17 0.40 -31.38
C GLN A 163 -22.41 1.03 -32.00
N PRO A 164 -22.29 1.90 -33.01
CA PRO A 164 -23.47 2.32 -33.73
C PRO A 164 -24.06 1.07 -34.35
N ALA A 165 -25.34 0.81 -34.04
CA ALA A 165 -26.10 -0.30 -34.59
C ALA A 165 -25.93 -0.35 -36.13
N PRO A 166 -25.70 -1.53 -36.74
CA PRO A 166 -25.69 -1.64 -38.18
C PRO A 166 -27.11 -1.33 -38.70
N GLN A 167 -27.25 -0.24 -39.45
CA GLN A 167 -28.48 0.11 -40.13
C GLN A 167 -28.85 -1.02 -41.12
N PRO A 168 -30.12 -1.45 -41.18
CA PRO A 168 -30.56 -2.45 -42.14
C PRO A 168 -30.48 -1.85 -43.55
N GLN A 169 -29.65 -2.48 -44.38
CA GLN A 169 -29.54 -2.20 -45.80
C GLN A 169 -30.80 -2.75 -46.49
N GLU A 170 -31.82 -1.90 -46.62
CA GLU A 170 -33.03 -2.21 -47.37
C GLU A 170 -32.71 -2.21 -48.87
N ALA A 171 -32.94 -3.37 -49.48
CA ALA A 171 -32.85 -3.61 -50.90
C ALA A 171 -34.20 -3.31 -51.56
N ALA A 172 -34.23 -2.40 -52.54
CA ALA A 172 -35.08 -2.40 -53.73
C ALA A 172 -34.70 -1.25 -54.66
#